data_AF-A0A8T3WKR7-F1
#
_entry.id   AF-A0A8T3WKR7-F1
#
_cell.length_a   1.000
_cell.length_b   1.000
_cell.length_c   1.000
_cell.angle_alpha   90.00
_cell.angle_beta   90.00
_cell.angle_gamma   90.00
#
_symmetry.space_group_name_H-M   'P 1'
#
loop_
_entity.id
_entity.type
_entity.pdbx_description
1 polymer ?
#
loop_
_entity_poly.entity_id
_entity_poly.type
_entity_poly.pdbx_seq_one_letter_code
_entity_poly.pdbx_strand_id
1 'polypeptide(L)'
;TDGAWQKLPTIMVSKDGQNLYFAAQTPGFSLFAIGGQPQPGQTSQALPEEALLIPPLEDSTTTDQTLVEGVKKNLYFLNKMFLFLLPVIFISVVIIVIVMRRRRRYMPPSIPPRTPP
;
A
#
# COMPACT_ATOMS: atom_id res chain seq x y z
N THR A 1 -29.67 30.30 -3.32
CA THR A 1 -28.47 29.44 -3.45
C THR A 1 -28.85 28.31 -4.36
N ASP A 2 -28.66 28.53 -5.65
CA ASP A 2 -29.49 27.87 -6.67
C ASP A 2 -28.70 26.75 -7.33
N GLY A 3 -28.29 25.76 -6.52
CA GLY A 3 -27.50 24.62 -6.99
C GLY A 3 -26.05 24.95 -7.39
N ALA A 4 -25.59 26.19 -7.16
CA ALA A 4 -24.22 26.57 -7.44
C ALA A 4 -23.24 25.85 -6.49
N TRP A 5 -22.11 25.39 -7.04
CA TRP A 5 -21.00 24.84 -6.26
C TRP A 5 -20.46 25.87 -5.28
N GLN A 6 -20.33 25.48 -4.03
CA GLN A 6 -19.79 26.32 -2.98
C GLN A 6 -18.43 25.79 -2.54
N LYS A 7 -17.52 26.70 -2.22
CA LYS A 7 -16.20 26.34 -1.71
C LYS A 7 -16.37 25.68 -0.34
N LEU A 8 -15.97 24.42 -0.24
CA LEU A 8 -15.90 23.72 1.02
C LEU A 8 -14.66 24.18 1.80
N PRO A 9 -14.78 24.57 3.08
CA PRO A 9 -13.62 24.86 3.92
C PRO A 9 -12.73 23.62 4.04
N THR A 10 -11.50 23.74 3.53
CA THR A 10 -10.50 22.67 3.55
C THR A 10 -9.23 23.16 4.24
N ILE A 11 -8.59 22.27 4.99
CA ILE A 11 -7.29 22.52 5.64
C ILE A 11 -6.28 21.47 5.18
N MET A 12 -5.04 21.88 4.91
CA MET A 12 -3.95 20.94 4.68
C MET A 12 -3.49 20.40 6.03
N VAL A 13 -3.52 19.08 6.21
CA VAL A 13 -3.20 18.42 7.49
C VAL A 13 -1.79 17.82 7.48
N SER A 14 -1.28 17.46 6.31
CA SER A 14 0.07 16.92 6.15
C SER A 14 0.56 17.01 4.71
N LYS A 15 1.86 16.86 4.53
CA LYS A 15 2.53 16.71 3.24
C LYS A 15 3.70 15.74 3.42
N ASP A 16 3.88 14.86 2.45
CA ASP A 16 5.12 14.12 2.28
C ASP A 16 5.77 14.45 0.92
N GLY A 17 6.86 13.77 0.57
CA GLY A 17 7.58 14.02 -0.68
C GLY A 17 6.79 13.71 -1.96
N GLN A 18 5.63 13.06 -1.87
CA GLN A 18 4.82 12.63 -3.01
C GLN A 18 3.36 13.09 -2.94
N ASN A 19 2.82 13.32 -1.74
CA ASN A 19 1.40 13.51 -1.49
C ASN A 19 1.10 14.76 -0.66
N LEU A 20 -0.07 15.35 -0.93
CA LEU A 20 -0.67 16.42 -0.14
C LEU A 20 -1.96 15.91 0.50
N TYR A 21 -2.09 16.06 1.81
CA TYR A 21 -3.25 15.59 2.56
C TYR A 21 -4.11 16.75 3.02
N PHE A 22 -5.40 16.72 2.66
CA PHE A 22 -6.38 17.73 3.01
C PHE A 22 -7.54 17.13 3.80
N ALA A 23 -8.10 17.90 4.74
CA ALA A 23 -9.28 17.55 5.50
C ALA A 23 -10.38 18.60 5.33
N ALA A 24 -11.63 18.15 5.29
CA ALA A 24 -12.82 18.98 5.19
C ALA A 24 -13.95 18.32 6.01
N GLN A 25 -14.85 19.12 6.58
CA GLN A 25 -16.00 18.63 7.35
C GLN A 25 -17.31 19.00 6.64
N THR A 26 -18.20 18.02 6.49
CA THR A 26 -19.53 18.20 5.91
C THR A 26 -20.59 17.64 6.88
N PRO A 27 -21.79 18.25 6.96
CA PRO A 27 -22.91 17.68 7.69
C PRO A 27 -23.50 16.51 6.89
N GLY A 28 -22.94 15.31 7.08
CA GLY A 28 -23.42 14.08 6.45
C GLY A 28 -22.86 13.84 5.03
N PHE A 29 -23.57 13.01 4.26
CA PHE A 29 -23.18 12.63 2.90
C PHE A 29 -23.49 13.77 1.92
N SER A 30 -22.49 14.25 1.20
CA SER A 30 -22.59 15.37 0.25
C SER A 30 -21.71 15.11 -0.96
N LEU A 31 -22.13 15.61 -2.13
CA LEU A 31 -21.30 15.57 -3.34
C LEU A 31 -20.24 16.67 -3.26
N PHE A 32 -18.98 16.32 -3.53
CA PHE A 32 -17.86 17.27 -3.56
C PHE A 32 -16.92 16.96 -4.71
N ALA A 33 -16.23 17.99 -5.19
CA ALA A 33 -15.17 17.88 -6.18
C ALA A 33 -13.89 18.49 -5.62
N ILE A 34 -12.75 17.91 -5.98
CA ILE A 34 -11.43 18.42 -5.63
C ILE A 34 -10.88 19.15 -6.85
N GLY A 35 -10.55 20.43 -6.68
CA GLY A 35 -9.99 21.27 -7.75
C GLY A 35 -8.96 22.25 -7.19
N GLY A 36 -8.04 22.67 -8.05
CA GLY A 36 -7.09 23.75 -7.76
C GLY A 36 -7.58 25.06 -8.36
N GLN A 37 -7.38 26.17 -7.66
CA GLN A 37 -7.52 27.49 -8.30
C GLN A 37 -6.17 27.88 -8.90
N PRO A 38 -6.12 28.27 -10.19
CA PRO A 38 -4.90 28.81 -10.77
C PRO A 38 -4.54 30.09 -10.01
N GLN A 39 -3.32 30.17 -9.51
CA GLN A 39 -2.79 31.38 -8.90
C GLN A 39 -2.66 32.45 -10.00
N PRO A 40 -3.29 33.63 -9.90
CA PRO A 40 -3.10 34.69 -10.88
C PRO A 40 -1.61 35.06 -10.94
N GLY A 41 -0.97 34.80 -12.09
CA GLY A 41 0.47 34.97 -12.30
C GLY A 41 1.26 33.68 -12.57
N GLN A 42 0.64 32.49 -12.46
CA GLN A 42 1.21 31.25 -12.99
C GLN A 42 0.47 30.86 -14.27
N THR A 43 1.05 31.18 -15.42
CA THR A 43 0.57 30.69 -16.73
C THR A 43 0.82 29.19 -16.82
N SER A 44 -0.09 28.38 -16.27
CA SER A 44 -0.26 27.01 -16.75
C SER A 44 -0.93 27.10 -18.12
N GLN A 45 -0.24 26.58 -19.13
CA GLN A 45 -0.70 26.53 -20.51
C GLN A 45 -2.02 25.75 -20.58
N ALA A 46 -3.14 26.48 -20.65
CA ALA A 46 -4.46 25.92 -20.87
C ALA A 46 -4.53 25.45 -22.33
N LEU A 47 -4.80 24.15 -22.52
CA LEU A 47 -5.22 23.61 -23.81
C LEU A 47 -6.65 24.13 -24.08
N PRO A 48 -6.96 24.74 -25.23
CA PRO A 48 -8.25 25.38 -25.46
C PRO A 48 -9.42 24.38 -25.43
N GLU A 49 -10.44 24.77 -24.69
CA GLU A 49 -11.76 24.15 -24.62
C GLU A 49 -12.63 24.73 -25.75
N GLU A 50 -12.84 23.98 -26.84
CA GLU A 50 -13.94 24.27 -27.79
C GLU A 50 -14.38 23.00 -28.55
N ALA A 51 -15.38 22.31 -28.01
CA ALA A 51 -16.43 21.62 -28.79
C ALA A 51 -17.52 21.11 -27.82
N LEU A 52 -18.59 21.89 -27.70
CA LEU A 52 -19.90 21.42 -27.24
C LEU A 52 -20.43 20.36 -28.20
N LEU A 53 -20.22 19.07 -27.90
CA LEU A 53 -21.11 17.99 -28.32
C LEU A 53 -21.24 16.98 -27.18
N ILE A 54 -22.47 16.83 -26.70
CA ILE A 54 -22.90 15.85 -25.71
C ILE A 54 -22.53 14.45 -26.23
N PRO A 55 -21.70 13.64 -25.53
CA PRO A 55 -21.59 12.22 -25.85
C PRO A 55 -22.84 11.49 -25.31
N PRO A 56 -23.38 10.50 -26.05
CA PRO A 56 -24.43 9.64 -25.53
C PRO A 56 -23.92 8.88 -24.30
N LEU A 57 -24.85 8.54 -23.39
CA LEU A 57 -24.58 7.61 -22.28
C LEU A 57 -23.99 6.32 -22.85
N GLU A 58 -22.69 6.15 -22.75
CA GLU A 58 -22.04 4.85 -22.85
C GLU A 58 -21.30 4.57 -21.55
N ASP A 59 -21.46 3.33 -21.10
CA ASP A 59 -21.10 2.82 -19.80
C ASP A 59 -19.72 3.26 -19.33
N SER A 60 -19.70 3.74 -18.09
CA SER A 60 -18.50 4.03 -17.34
C SER A 60 -17.71 2.75 -17.09
N THR A 61 -16.65 2.52 -17.88
CA THR A 61 -15.51 1.72 -17.44
C THR A 61 -14.23 2.48 -17.72
N THR A 62 -13.93 3.49 -16.90
CA THR A 62 -12.60 4.11 -16.85
C THR A 62 -12.28 4.43 -15.40
N THR A 63 -12.08 3.37 -14.62
CA THR A 63 -11.47 3.39 -13.29
C THR A 63 -10.61 2.14 -13.20
N ASP A 64 -9.53 2.05 -13.99
CA ASP A 64 -8.71 0.82 -13.96
C ASP A 64 -7.22 0.99 -14.33
N GLN A 65 -6.67 2.20 -14.41
CA GLN A 65 -5.24 2.35 -14.76
C GLN A 65 -4.35 2.75 -13.58
N THR A 66 -4.87 3.52 -12.61
CA THR A 66 -4.11 3.86 -11.38
C THR A 66 -4.16 2.76 -10.32
N LEU A 67 -5.23 1.96 -10.28
CA LEU A 67 -5.36 0.84 -9.34
C LEU A 67 -4.54 -0.38 -9.81
N VAL A 68 -4.46 -0.64 -11.11
CA VAL A 68 -3.72 -1.77 -11.69
C VAL A 68 -2.20 -1.66 -11.49
N GLU A 69 -1.64 -0.45 -11.58
CA GLU A 69 -0.21 -0.26 -11.28
C GLU A 69 0.11 -0.45 -9.79
N GLY A 70 -0.75 0.05 -8.89
CA GLY A 70 -0.59 -0.13 -7.45
C GLY A 70 -0.66 -1.59 -7.03
N VAL A 71 -1.61 -2.36 -7.60
CA VAL A 71 -1.74 -3.80 -7.35
C VAL A 71 -0.54 -4.57 -7.92
N LYS A 72 -0.05 -4.25 -9.13
CA LYS A 72 1.14 -4.92 -9.70
C LYS A 72 2.41 -4.66 -8.89
N LYS A 73 2.62 -3.42 -8.41
CA LYS A 73 3.78 -3.07 -7.56
C LYS A 73 3.72 -3.80 -6.23
N ASN A 74 2.54 -3.86 -5.59
CA ASN A 74 2.36 -4.64 -4.36
C ASN A 74 2.53 -6.14 -4.58
N LEU A 75 1.99 -6.70 -5.67
CA LEU A 75 2.13 -8.11 -5.97
C LEU A 75 3.60 -8.50 -6.26
N TYR A 76 4.34 -7.64 -6.97
CA TYR A 76 5.78 -7.82 -7.17
C TYR A 76 6.57 -7.69 -5.86
N PHE A 77 6.21 -6.73 -4.99
CA PHE A 77 6.86 -6.55 -3.70
C PHE A 77 6.65 -7.74 -2.76
N LEU A 78 5.41 -8.25 -2.65
CA LEU A 78 5.07 -9.45 -1.89
C LEU A 78 5.81 -10.68 -2.43
N ASN A 79 5.77 -10.93 -3.75
CA ASN A 79 6.40 -12.09 -4.34
C ASN A 79 7.94 -12.04 -4.20
N LYS A 80 8.53 -10.84 -4.32
CA LYS A 80 9.97 -10.63 -4.12
C LYS A 80 10.37 -10.84 -2.66
N MET A 81 9.56 -10.41 -1.69
CA MET A 81 9.82 -10.64 -0.27
C MET A 81 9.83 -12.13 0.08
N PHE A 82 8.89 -12.93 -0.46
CA PHE A 82 8.85 -14.38 -0.24
C PHE A 82 10.02 -15.13 -0.90
N LEU A 83 10.49 -14.69 -2.07
CA LEU A 83 11.64 -15.29 -2.76
C LEU A 83 12.93 -15.23 -1.91
N PHE A 84 13.13 -14.15 -1.16
CA PHE A 84 14.27 -14.02 -0.25
C PHE A 84 14.03 -14.67 1.12
N LEU A 85 12.79 -14.72 1.59
CA LEU A 85 12.46 -15.29 2.90
C LEU A 85 12.51 -16.83 2.91
N LEU A 86 12.03 -17.50 1.85
CA LEU A 86 12.00 -18.96 1.73
C LEU A 86 13.39 -19.63 1.88
N PRO A 87 14.45 -19.20 1.18
CA PRO A 87 15.77 -19.81 1.34
C PRO A 87 16.35 -19.55 2.74
N VAL A 88 16.10 -18.39 3.34
CA VAL A 88 16.57 -18.06 4.70
C VAL A 88 15.91 -18.99 5.73
N ILE A 89 14.59 -19.18 5.63
CA ILE A 89 13.85 -20.11 6.51
C ILE A 89 14.35 -21.54 6.30
N PHE A 90 14.53 -21.98 5.06
CA PHE A 90 15.01 -23.33 4.75
C PHE A 90 16.40 -23.59 5.34
N ILE A 91 17.34 -22.66 5.17
CA ILE A 91 18.69 -22.74 5.74
C ILE A 91 18.62 -22.82 7.27
N SER A 92 17.78 -21.99 7.90
CA SER A 92 17.58 -22.01 9.36
C SER A 92 17.11 -23.38 9.85
N VAL A 93 16.10 -23.97 9.20
CA VAL A 93 15.58 -25.31 9.56
C VAL A 93 16.65 -26.38 9.38
N VAL A 94 17.41 -26.34 8.28
CA VAL A 94 18.51 -27.28 8.03
C VAL A 94 19.55 -27.21 9.15
N ILE A 95 19.95 -26.00 9.56
CA ILE A 95 20.89 -25.81 10.67
C ILE A 95 20.30 -26.39 11.97
N ILE A 96 19.04 -26.11 12.29
CA ILE A 96 18.37 -26.64 13.49
C ILE A 96 18.38 -28.18 13.46
N VAL A 97 18.03 -28.81 12.34
CA VAL A 97 18.03 -30.26 12.19
C VAL A 97 19.44 -30.84 12.37
N ILE A 98 20.46 -30.20 11.79
CA ILE A 98 21.87 -30.61 11.96
C ILE A 98 22.26 -30.53 13.44
N VAL A 99 21.95 -29.42 14.11
CA VAL A 99 22.24 -29.22 15.54
C VAL A 99 21.52 -30.25 16.40
N MET A 100 20.24 -30.50 16.14
CA MET A 100 19.46 -31.51 16.87
C MET A 100 20.02 -32.92 16.64
N ARG A 101 20.37 -33.27 15.40
CA ARG A 101 20.95 -34.57 15.06
C ARG A 101 22.34 -34.75 15.69
N ARG A 102 23.10 -33.66 15.82
CA ARG A 102 24.39 -33.65 16.52
C ARG A 102 24.20 -33.79 18.03
N ARG A 103 23.25 -33.07 18.63
CA ARG A 103 22.91 -33.15 20.07
C ARG A 103 22.51 -34.55 20.52
N ARG A 104 21.79 -35.31 19.70
CA ARG A 104 21.41 -36.70 20.02
C ARG A 104 22.59 -37.65 20.22
N ARG A 105 23.81 -37.30 19.77
CA ARG A 105 25.02 -38.11 19.99
C ARG A 105 25.79 -37.74 21.26
N TYR A 106 25.32 -36.76 22.05
CA TYR A 106 25.99 -36.30 23.27
C TYR A 106 25.26 -36.69 24.56
N MET A 107 24.40 -37.72 24.54
CA MET A 107 23.93 -38.27 25.81
C MET A 107 25.07 -39.10 26.42
N PRO A 108 25.63 -38.70 27.57
CA PRO A 108 26.58 -39.55 28.28
C PRO A 108 25.85 -40.84 28.67
N PRO A 109 26.52 -42.00 28.62
CA PRO A 109 25.93 -43.25 29.08
C PRO A 109 25.49 -43.06 30.53
N SER A 110 24.23 -43.39 30.80
CA SER A 110 23.67 -43.40 32.15
C SER A 110 24.53 -44.31 33.02
N ILE A 111 25.22 -43.72 34.00
CA ILE A 111 26.00 -44.47 34.99
C ILE A 111 25.00 -45.33 35.78
N PRO A 112 25.11 -46.67 35.76
CA PRO A 112 24.21 -47.52 36.53
C PRO A 112 24.39 -47.23 38.02
N PRO A 113 23.31 -47.27 38.82
CA PRO A 113 23.39 -47.04 40.25
C PRO A 113 24.33 -48.08 40.89
N ARG A 114 25.31 -47.58 41.66
CA ARG A 114 26.26 -48.38 42.41
C ARG A 114 25.48 -49.17 43.47
N THR A 115 25.44 -50.49 43.35
CA THR A 115 24.93 -51.36 44.41
C THR A 115 25.89 -51.31 45.60
N PRO A 116 25.42 -50.95 46.81
CA PRO A 116 26.24 -51.01 48.02
C PRO A 116 26.53 -52.47 48.42
N PRO A 117 27.65 -52.71 49.14
CA PRO A 117 28.14 -54.04 49.51
C PRO A 117 27.27 -54.76 50.55
#